data_AF-A0A941KG56-F1
#
_entry.id   AF-A0A941KG56-F1
#
_cell.length_a   1.000
_cell.length_b   1.000
_cell.length_c   1.000
_cell.angle_alpha   90.00
_cell.angle_beta   90.00
_cell.angle_gamma   90.00
#
_symmetry.space_group_name_H-M   'P 1'
#
loop_
_entity.id
_entity.type
_entity.pdbx_description
1 polymer ?
#
loop_
_entity_poly.entity_id
_entity_poly.type
_entity_poly.pdbx_seq_one_letter_code
_entity_poly.pdbx_strand_id
1 'polypeptide(L)'
;PEPFAGFMVARGYVGRDVPILKHVIGLPGQRVCRDGAAITVDGRHLGEAREHDSQGRDLPVWQGCRTIAEGEVFLMNPVVSDSFDGRYFGPFPTSAVIGRASPLFTDEGGDGRLVWHAPER
;
A
#
# COMPACT_ATOMS: atom_id res chain seq x y z
N PRO A 1 10.42 6.90 0.80
CA PRO A 1 11.41 7.63 1.60
C PRO A 1 12.19 6.69 2.54
N GLU A 2 13.41 7.06 2.91
CA GLU A 2 14.06 6.46 4.09
C GLU A 2 13.24 6.78 5.33
N PRO A 3 13.04 5.85 6.29
CA PRO A 3 13.73 4.57 6.50
C PRO A 3 13.10 3.33 5.81
N PHE A 4 11.96 3.50 5.12
CA PHE A 4 11.23 2.37 4.53
C PHE A 4 11.97 1.72 3.37
N ALA A 5 12.60 2.54 2.51
CA ALA A 5 13.39 2.04 1.39
C ALA A 5 14.58 1.19 1.89
N GLY A 6 15.34 1.69 2.87
CA GLY A 6 16.41 0.94 3.52
C GLY A 6 15.94 -0.39 4.13
N PHE A 7 14.77 -0.40 4.80
CA PHE A 7 14.19 -1.65 5.34
C PHE A 7 13.90 -2.67 4.23
N MET A 8 13.24 -2.25 3.15
CA MET A 8 12.89 -3.17 2.06
C MET A 8 14.13 -3.72 1.35
N VAL A 9 15.16 -2.89 1.16
CA VAL A 9 16.44 -3.31 0.58
C VAL A 9 17.16 -4.28 1.51
N ALA A 10 17.26 -3.98 2.81
CA ALA A 10 17.90 -4.84 3.81
C ALA A 10 17.18 -6.19 3.95
N ARG A 11 15.85 -6.21 3.76
CA ARG A 11 15.05 -7.43 3.76
C ARG A 11 15.08 -8.19 2.42
N GLY A 12 15.65 -7.60 1.37
CA GLY A 12 15.73 -8.19 0.04
C GLY A 12 14.39 -8.23 -0.72
N TYR A 13 13.43 -7.37 -0.37
CA TYR A 13 12.13 -7.31 -1.04
C TYR A 13 12.23 -6.65 -2.42
N VAL A 14 13.08 -5.62 -2.53
CA VAL A 14 13.35 -4.87 -3.76
C VAL A 14 14.81 -4.44 -3.79
N GLY A 15 15.32 -4.15 -4.99
CA GLY A 15 16.62 -3.50 -5.16
C GLY A 15 16.61 -2.04 -4.71
N ARG A 16 17.80 -1.47 -4.54
CA ARG A 16 17.97 -0.04 -4.28
C ARG A 16 17.42 0.76 -5.47
N ASP A 17 16.76 1.88 -5.18
CA ASP A 17 16.19 2.81 -6.16
C ASP A 17 15.13 2.20 -7.10
N VAL A 18 14.60 1.02 -6.78
CA VAL A 18 13.51 0.40 -7.52
C VAL A 18 12.17 0.98 -7.06
N PRO A 19 11.39 1.64 -7.94
CA PRO A 19 10.07 2.13 -7.59
C PRO A 19 9.09 0.97 -7.41
N ILE A 20 8.16 1.15 -6.48
CA ILE A 20 7.08 0.20 -6.22
C ILE A 20 5.74 0.84 -6.55
N LEU A 21 4.79 0.03 -7.00
CA LEU A 21 3.42 0.47 -7.32
C LEU A 21 2.45 -0.02 -6.23
N LYS A 22 1.60 0.89 -5.76
CA LYS A 22 0.50 0.64 -4.80
C LYS A 22 -0.72 1.48 -5.20
N HIS A 23 -1.91 1.06 -4.78
CA HIS A 23 -3.11 1.88 -4.91
C HIS A 23 -3.18 2.92 -3.79
N VAL A 24 -3.72 4.09 -4.09
CA VAL A 24 -4.13 5.07 -3.08
C VAL A 24 -5.50 4.64 -2.56
N ILE A 25 -5.58 4.29 -1.29
CA ILE A 25 -6.81 3.79 -0.65
C ILE A 25 -7.38 4.80 0.35
N GLY A 26 -6.58 5.77 0.79
CA GLY A 26 -7.03 6.88 1.63
C GLY A 26 -6.35 8.20 1.29
N LEU A 27 -7.09 9.29 1.41
CA LEU A 27 -6.71 10.68 1.14
C LEU A 27 -6.70 11.53 2.41
N PRO A 28 -6.09 12.74 2.39
CA PRO A 28 -6.12 13.66 3.51
C PRO A 28 -7.53 13.88 4.08
N GLY A 29 -7.62 13.94 5.41
CA GLY A 29 -8.88 14.08 6.14
C GLY A 29 -9.59 12.76 6.47
N GLN A 30 -9.33 11.68 5.72
CA GLN A 30 -9.89 10.36 6.05
C GLN A 30 -9.20 9.75 7.27
N ARG A 31 -9.91 8.88 8.00
CA ARG A 31 -9.41 8.19 9.19
C ARG A 31 -8.97 6.78 8.85
N VAL A 32 -7.67 6.49 8.94
CA VAL A 32 -7.16 5.12 8.86
C VAL A 32 -6.94 4.54 10.25
N CYS A 33 -7.31 3.28 10.47
CA CYS A 33 -7.04 2.57 11.70
C CYS A 33 -6.33 1.25 11.43
N ARG A 34 -5.44 0.87 12.34
CA ARG A 34 -4.99 -0.50 12.52
C ARG A 34 -5.40 -0.99 13.91
N ASP A 35 -6.19 -2.04 13.96
CA ASP A 35 -6.61 -2.71 15.19
C ASP A 35 -6.20 -4.19 15.11
N GLY A 36 -5.14 -4.54 15.84
CA GLY A 36 -4.46 -5.83 15.65
C GLY A 36 -3.87 -5.93 14.24
N ALA A 37 -4.37 -6.88 13.45
CA ALA A 37 -4.02 -7.02 12.05
C ALA A 37 -4.93 -6.21 11.11
N ALA A 38 -6.13 -5.83 11.55
CA ALA A 38 -7.17 -5.30 10.69
C ALA A 38 -6.90 -3.86 10.31
N ILE A 39 -6.99 -3.55 9.02
CA ILE A 39 -6.91 -2.19 8.47
C ILE A 39 -8.29 -1.70 8.09
N THR A 40 -8.64 -0.50 8.53
CA THR A 40 -9.85 0.21 8.09
C THR A 40 -9.54 1.62 7.63
N VAL A 41 -10.32 2.13 6.67
CA VAL A 41 -10.38 3.56 6.33
C VAL A 41 -11.84 4.01 6.43
N ASP A 42 -12.09 5.04 7.23
CA ASP A 42 -13.42 5.55 7.58
C ASP A 42 -14.37 4.42 8.04
N GLY A 43 -13.83 3.48 8.82
CA GLY A 43 -14.56 2.33 9.35
C GLY A 43 -14.79 1.19 8.35
N ARG A 44 -14.45 1.36 7.06
CA ARG A 44 -14.53 0.28 6.06
C ARG A 44 -13.32 -0.62 6.16
N HIS A 45 -13.53 -1.93 6.36
CA HIS A 45 -12.48 -2.93 6.37
C HIS A 45 -11.85 -3.09 4.98
N LEU A 46 -10.51 -3.12 4.95
CA LEU A 46 -9.71 -3.17 3.71
C LEU A 46 -8.79 -4.39 3.62
N GLY A 47 -8.55 -5.07 4.73
CA GLY A 47 -7.72 -6.26 4.79
C GLY A 47 -6.89 -6.35 6.06
N GLU A 48 -6.04 -7.37 6.11
CA GLU A 48 -5.28 -7.75 7.29
C GLU A 48 -3.76 -7.65 7.03
N ALA A 49 -3.02 -7.19 8.03
CA ALA A 49 -1.56 -7.22 8.07
C ALA A 49 -1.07 -8.60 8.54
N ARG A 50 -0.17 -9.22 7.76
CA ARG A 50 0.53 -10.44 8.21
C ARG A 50 1.54 -10.11 9.32
N GLU A 51 1.78 -11.04 10.22
CA GLU A 51 2.80 -10.90 11.26
C GLU A 51 4.21 -11.11 10.72
N HIS A 52 4.38 -12.03 9.78
CA HIS A 52 5.67 -12.44 9.23
C HIS A 52 5.68 -12.34 7.69
N ASP A 53 6.87 -12.12 7.14
CA ASP A 53 7.11 -12.24 5.70
C ASP A 53 7.20 -13.70 5.25
N SER A 54 7.41 -13.92 3.95
CA SER A 54 7.53 -15.27 3.37
C SER A 54 8.76 -16.06 3.86
N GLN A 55 9.70 -15.41 4.55
CA GLN A 55 10.87 -16.03 5.18
C GLN A 55 10.69 -16.20 6.69
N GLY A 56 9.50 -15.92 7.24
CA GLY A 56 9.20 -16.05 8.66
C GLY A 56 9.76 -14.92 9.52
N ARG A 57 10.18 -13.80 8.94
CA ARG A 57 10.73 -12.66 9.68
C ARG A 57 9.63 -11.67 10.05
N ASP A 58 9.68 -11.12 11.25
CA ASP A 58 8.70 -10.15 11.75
C ASP A 58 8.56 -8.93 10.83
N LEU A 59 7.31 -8.52 10.63
CA LEU A 59 6.94 -7.33 9.87
C LEU A 59 6.64 -6.14 10.79
N PRO A 60 6.87 -4.89 10.34
CA PRO A 60 6.60 -3.71 11.15
C PRO A 60 5.14 -3.58 11.58
N VAL A 61 4.93 -3.11 12.81
CA VAL A 61 3.61 -2.94 13.40
C VAL A 61 3.38 -1.48 13.77
N TRP A 62 2.24 -0.95 13.37
CA TRP A 62 1.65 0.27 13.93
C TRP A 62 0.26 -0.05 14.43
N GLN A 63 -0.29 0.76 15.34
CA GLN A 63 -1.61 0.53 15.95
C GLN A 63 -2.36 1.84 16.14
N GLY A 64 -3.67 1.72 16.33
CA GLY A 64 -4.58 2.82 16.59
C GLY A 64 -5.08 3.51 15.32
N CYS A 65 -5.77 4.62 15.52
CA CYS A 65 -6.39 5.40 14.45
C CYS A 65 -5.66 6.73 14.23
N ARG A 66 -5.51 7.13 12.96
CA ARG A 66 -4.87 8.37 12.54
C ARG A 66 -5.69 9.03 11.43
N THR A 67 -5.93 10.32 11.53
CA THR A 67 -6.40 11.09 10.38
C THR A 67 -5.22 11.28 9.43
N ILE A 68 -5.41 10.97 8.15
CA ILE A 68 -4.40 11.18 7.12
C ILE A 68 -4.16 12.69 6.99
N ALA A 69 -2.92 13.13 7.18
CA ALA A 69 -2.60 14.54 7.17
C ALA A 69 -2.56 15.11 5.74
N GLU A 70 -2.63 16.44 5.64
CA GLU A 70 -2.25 17.12 4.40
C GLU A 70 -0.82 16.74 4.01
N GLY A 71 -0.62 16.43 2.72
CA GLY A 71 0.67 15.92 2.23
C GLY A 71 0.92 14.44 2.49
N GLU A 72 -0.07 13.69 2.98
CA GLU A 72 -0.02 12.24 3.12
C GLU A 72 -1.12 11.53 2.32
N VAL A 73 -0.87 10.26 2.02
CA VAL A 73 -1.84 9.33 1.43
C VAL A 73 -1.70 7.97 2.11
N PHE A 74 -2.76 7.16 2.13
CA PHE A 74 -2.67 5.78 2.56
C PHE A 74 -2.58 4.85 1.35
N LEU A 75 -1.48 4.10 1.25
CA LEU A 75 -1.16 3.25 0.11
C LEU A 75 -1.35 1.77 0.46
N MET A 76 -2.17 1.02 -0.27
CA MET A 76 -2.39 -0.42 0.01
C MET A 76 -2.83 -1.16 -1.25
N ASN A 77 -2.42 -2.42 -1.40
CA ASN A 77 -3.05 -3.34 -2.35
C ASN A 77 -3.95 -4.32 -1.56
N PRO A 78 -5.29 -4.14 -1.56
CA PRO A 78 -6.19 -4.98 -0.77
C PRO A 78 -6.35 -6.39 -1.34
N VAL A 79 -6.05 -6.61 -2.63
CA VAL A 79 -6.20 -7.91 -3.29
C VAL A 79 -5.02 -8.84 -2.95
N VAL A 80 -3.82 -8.27 -2.74
CA VAL A 80 -2.59 -9.04 -2.53
C VAL A 80 -2.24 -9.07 -1.04
N SER A 81 -2.51 -10.21 -0.40
CA SER A 81 -2.42 -10.36 1.06
C SER A 81 -1.00 -10.28 1.63
N ASP A 82 0.05 -10.52 0.84
CA ASP A 82 1.46 -10.37 1.24
C ASP A 82 2.13 -9.09 0.73
N SER A 83 1.35 -8.16 0.16
CA SER A 83 1.91 -6.88 -0.31
C SER A 83 2.44 -6.06 0.86
N PHE A 84 3.73 -5.74 0.83
CA PHE A 84 4.34 -4.81 1.77
C PHE A 84 3.91 -3.37 1.46
N ASP A 85 2.92 -2.86 2.20
CA ASP A 85 2.28 -1.55 1.99
C ASP A 85 1.82 -0.90 3.32
N GLY A 86 0.84 0.01 3.27
CA GLY A 86 0.36 0.82 4.40
C GLY A 86 -0.10 0.02 5.62
N ARG A 87 -0.37 -1.28 5.45
CA ARG A 87 -0.49 -2.24 6.56
C ARG A 87 0.67 -2.17 7.56
N TYR A 88 1.88 -1.90 7.09
CA TYR A 88 3.11 -1.96 7.87
C TYR A 88 3.69 -0.58 8.21
N PHE A 89 3.46 0.43 7.37
CA PHE A 89 4.03 1.76 7.56
C PHE A 89 3.01 2.88 7.82
N GLY A 90 1.72 2.63 7.65
CA GLY A 90 0.67 3.63 7.89
C GLY A 90 0.56 4.67 6.75
N PRO A 91 0.06 5.89 7.05
CA PRO A 91 0.09 7.02 6.12
C PRO A 91 1.49 7.30 5.57
N PHE A 92 1.55 7.74 4.32
CA PHE A 92 2.79 7.86 3.56
C PHE A 92 2.88 9.23 2.89
N PRO A 93 4.04 9.91 2.92
CA PRO A 93 4.16 11.26 2.39
C PRO A 93 4.03 11.28 0.86
N THR A 94 3.25 12.22 0.34
CA THR A 94 3.06 12.42 -1.11
C THR A 94 4.34 12.89 -1.79
N SER A 95 5.27 13.52 -1.06
CA SER A 95 6.59 13.90 -1.57
C SER A 95 7.46 12.72 -2.01
N ALA A 96 7.14 11.49 -1.56
CA ALA A 96 7.80 10.27 -2.00
C ALA A 96 7.14 9.62 -3.23
N VAL A 97 6.03 10.17 -3.72
CA VAL A 97 5.33 9.68 -4.92
C VAL A 97 5.96 10.33 -6.15
N ILE A 98 6.58 9.51 -6.99
CA ILE A 98 7.28 9.99 -8.20
C ILE A 98 6.38 10.11 -9.43
N GLY A 99 5.17 9.54 -9.38
CA GLY A 99 4.23 9.58 -10.50
C GLY A 99 2.98 8.74 -10.25
N ARG A 100 2.00 8.90 -11.15
CA ARG A 100 0.79 8.10 -11.22
C ARG A 100 0.94 7.07 -12.34
N ALA A 101 0.65 5.81 -12.06
CA ALA A 101 0.54 4.79 -13.10
C ALA A 101 -0.80 4.93 -13.82
N SER A 102 -0.77 5.02 -15.15
CA SER A 102 -1.97 4.97 -16.00
C SER A 102 -2.03 3.61 -16.69
N PRO A 103 -3.14 2.88 -16.59
CA PRO A 103 -3.29 1.60 -17.27
C PRO A 103 -3.30 1.83 -18.78
N LEU A 104 -2.37 1.17 -19.48
CA LEU A 104 -2.29 1.23 -20.94
C LEU A 104 -2.92 -0.01 -21.59
N PHE A 105 -2.67 -1.18 -21.02
CA PHE A 105 -3.16 -2.46 -21.52
C PHE A 105 -3.33 -3.42 -20.36
N THR A 106 -4.55 -3.56 -19.84
CA THR A 106 -4.85 -4.32 -18.62
C THR A 106 -6.06 -5.24 -18.80
N ASP A 107 -6.11 -6.31 -18.00
CA ASP A 107 -7.27 -7.21 -17.90
C ASP A 107 -8.06 -6.87 -16.63
N GLU A 108 -8.82 -5.78 -16.70
CA GLU A 108 -9.65 -5.31 -15.58
C GLU A 108 -10.79 -6.28 -15.24
N GLY A 109 -11.21 -7.09 -16.21
CA GLY A 109 -12.31 -8.05 -16.07
C GLY A 109 -11.90 -9.37 -15.44
N GLY A 110 -10.60 -9.71 -15.48
CA GLY A 110 -10.09 -11.02 -15.08
C GLY A 110 -10.53 -12.14 -16.03
N ASP A 111 -10.94 -11.80 -17.26
CA ASP A 111 -11.44 -12.73 -18.28
C ASP A 111 -10.36 -13.10 -19.31
N GLY A 112 -9.12 -12.66 -19.09
CA GLY A 112 -7.98 -12.84 -20.00
C GLY A 112 -7.96 -11.85 -21.16
N ARG A 113 -8.93 -10.92 -21.25
CA ARG A 113 -9.04 -9.97 -22.36
C ARG A 113 -8.44 -8.62 -21.99
N LEU A 114 -7.25 -8.38 -22.53
CA LEU A 114 -6.56 -7.11 -22.35
C LEU A 114 -7.27 -5.98 -23.12
N VAL A 115 -7.50 -4.86 -22.45
CA VAL A 115 -8.16 -3.66 -22.99
C VAL A 115 -7.17 -2.50 -23.02
N TRP A 116 -7.05 -1.85 -24.19
CA TRP A 116 -6.27 -0.63 -24.33
C TRP A 116 -6.99 0.54 -23.66
N HIS A 117 -6.28 1.28 -22.80
CA HIS A 117 -6.81 2.42 -22.04
C HIS A 117 -8.16 2.11 -21.37
N ALA A 118 -8.20 1.02 -20.58
CA ALA A 118 -9.38 0.72 -19.78
C ALA A 118 -9.75 1.92 -18.88
N PRO A 119 -11.04 2.29 -18.77
CA PRO A 119 -11.45 3.38 -17.91
C PRO A 119 -11.09 3.08 -16.46
N GLU A 120 -10.51 4.07 -15.77
CA GLU A 120 -10.14 3.98 -14.36
C GLU A 120 -11.41 3.80 -13.51
N ARG A 121 -11.42 2.79 -12.62
CA ARG A 121 -12.54 2.48 -11.71
C ARG A 121 -12.35 3.11 -10.33
#